data_AF-C5I755-F1
#
_entry.id   AF-C5I755-F1
#
_cell.length_a   1.000
_cell.length_b   1.000
_cell.length_c   1.000
_cell.angle_alpha   90.00
_cell.angle_beta   90.00
_cell.angle_gamma   90.00
#
_symmetry.space_group_name_H-M   'P 1'
#
loop_
_entity.id
_entity.type
_entity.pdbx_description
1 polymer ?
#
loop_
_entity_poly.entity_id
_entity_poly.type
_entity_poly.pdbx_seq_one_letter_code
_entity_poly.pdbx_strand_id
1 'polypeptide(L)'
;DAAPVSSDTEIARIAPVLDALKADGIPVSLDSYQPATQAYALSRGVAYLNDIRGFPDAAFYPQLAKSSAKLVVMHSVQDGQADRREAPAGDIMDHIAAFFDARIAALTGAGIKRNRLVLDPGMGFFLGAAPETSLSVLARFDELRLRFDLPVLLSVSRKSFLRALTGRGPGDVGAATLAAELAAAAGGAD
;
A
#
# COMPACT_ATOMS: atom_id res chain seq x y z
N ASP A 1 -14.02 6.18 -10.07
CA ASP A 1 -14.83 5.55 -9.02
C ASP A 1 -15.00 4.08 -9.34
N ALA A 2 -14.73 3.20 -8.39
CA ALA A 2 -14.93 1.77 -8.53
C ALA A 2 -16.03 1.33 -7.56
N ALA A 3 -17.07 0.64 -8.04
CA ALA A 3 -18.09 0.12 -7.14
C ALA A 3 -17.47 -0.91 -6.17
N PRO A 4 -17.90 -0.95 -4.90
CA PRO A 4 -17.44 -1.98 -3.97
C PRO A 4 -17.85 -3.36 -4.50
N VAL A 5 -16.97 -4.34 -4.31
CA VAL A 5 -17.13 -5.72 -4.75
C VAL A 5 -17.10 -6.61 -3.51
N SER A 6 -18.01 -7.59 -3.40
CA SER A 6 -18.00 -8.53 -2.27
C SER A 6 -16.74 -9.39 -2.28
N SER A 7 -16.33 -9.87 -1.11
CA SER A 7 -15.21 -10.81 -0.99
C SER A 7 -15.39 -12.03 -1.89
N ASP A 8 -16.60 -12.57 -1.99
CA ASP A 8 -16.88 -13.75 -2.84
C ASP A 8 -16.63 -13.46 -4.32
N THR A 9 -17.03 -12.28 -4.79
CA THR A 9 -16.79 -11.87 -6.18
C THR A 9 -15.31 -11.58 -6.42
N GLU A 10 -14.63 -10.97 -5.45
CA GLU A 10 -13.19 -10.71 -5.50
C GLU A 10 -12.40 -12.03 -5.57
N ILE A 11 -12.71 -13.00 -4.69
CA ILE A 11 -12.14 -14.34 -4.68
C ILE A 11 -12.41 -15.05 -6.01
N ALA A 12 -13.64 -15.03 -6.52
CA ALA A 12 -13.99 -15.68 -7.78
C ALA A 12 -13.19 -15.12 -8.98
N ARG A 13 -12.87 -13.82 -8.97
CA ARG A 13 -12.02 -13.18 -10.01
C ARG A 13 -10.55 -13.54 -9.86
N ILE A 14 -10.06 -13.64 -8.63
CA ILE A 14 -8.64 -13.85 -8.33
C ILE A 14 -8.24 -15.32 -8.45
N ALA A 15 -9.11 -16.24 -8.04
CA ALA A 15 -8.85 -17.68 -7.99
C ALA A 15 -8.20 -18.25 -9.26
N PRO A 16 -8.75 -18.07 -10.49
CA PRO A 16 -8.14 -18.67 -11.68
C PRO A 16 -6.75 -18.12 -11.99
N VAL A 17 -6.51 -16.83 -11.71
CA VAL A 17 -5.22 -16.17 -11.95
C VAL A 17 -4.19 -16.60 -10.92
N LEU A 18 -4.58 -16.63 -9.65
CA LEU A 18 -3.73 -17.05 -8.56
C LEU A 18 -3.27 -18.51 -8.74
N ASP A 19 -4.18 -19.39 -9.15
CA ASP A 19 -3.88 -20.81 -9.36
C ASP A 19 -2.86 -21.03 -10.46
N ALA A 20 -3.02 -20.32 -11.59
CA ALA A 20 -2.07 -20.36 -12.70
C ALA A 20 -0.68 -19.85 -12.28
N LEU A 21 -0.61 -18.66 -11.67
CA LEU A 21 0.67 -18.08 -11.22
C LEU A 21 1.38 -18.95 -10.17
N LYS A 22 0.60 -19.57 -9.27
CA LYS A 22 1.14 -20.47 -8.25
C LYS A 22 1.63 -21.80 -8.84
N ALA A 23 0.96 -22.34 -9.86
CA ALA A 23 1.43 -23.53 -10.57
C ALA A 23 2.80 -23.30 -11.23
N ASP A 24 3.04 -22.07 -11.71
CA ASP A 24 4.32 -21.65 -12.31
C ASP A 24 5.38 -21.25 -11.26
N GLY A 25 5.07 -21.37 -9.95
CA GLY A 25 5.99 -21.02 -8.88
C GLY A 25 6.24 -19.51 -8.71
N ILE A 26 5.41 -18.66 -9.32
CA ILE A 26 5.55 -17.21 -9.28
C ILE A 26 5.10 -16.68 -7.90
N PRO A 27 5.93 -15.88 -7.20
CA PRO A 27 5.51 -15.20 -5.98
C PRO A 27 4.41 -14.18 -6.27
N VAL A 28 3.32 -14.22 -5.50
CA VAL A 28 2.16 -13.33 -5.69
C VAL A 28 2.00 -12.39 -4.50
N SER A 29 1.75 -11.11 -4.78
CA SER A 29 1.17 -10.15 -3.84
C SER A 29 -0.32 -10.03 -4.11
N LEU A 30 -1.15 -10.25 -3.10
CA LEU A 30 -2.59 -9.99 -3.19
C LEU A 30 -2.90 -8.57 -2.72
N ASP A 31 -3.49 -7.75 -3.58
CA ASP A 31 -4.02 -6.42 -3.21
C ASP A 31 -5.49 -6.52 -2.82
N SER A 32 -5.76 -6.44 -1.51
CA SER A 32 -7.12 -6.46 -0.98
C SER A 32 -7.11 -5.96 0.46
N TYR A 33 -8.18 -5.25 0.84
CA TYR A 33 -8.45 -4.84 2.22
C TYR A 33 -9.51 -5.69 2.91
N GLN A 34 -10.05 -6.72 2.24
CA GLN A 34 -11.11 -7.57 2.79
C GLN A 34 -10.51 -8.77 3.52
N PRO A 35 -10.74 -8.94 4.85
CA PRO A 35 -10.17 -10.06 5.60
C PRO A 35 -10.51 -11.44 5.03
N ALA A 36 -11.70 -11.62 4.45
CA ALA A 36 -12.10 -12.87 3.81
C ALA A 36 -11.28 -13.18 2.54
N THR A 37 -11.05 -12.17 1.68
CA THR A 37 -10.18 -12.32 0.49
C THR A 37 -8.73 -12.54 0.89
N GLN A 38 -8.24 -11.80 1.89
CA GLN A 38 -6.90 -11.98 2.46
C GLN A 38 -6.73 -13.40 3.04
N ALA A 39 -7.72 -13.90 3.79
CA ALA A 39 -7.74 -15.25 4.34
C ALA A 39 -7.63 -16.33 3.25
N TYR A 40 -8.42 -16.17 2.18
CA TYR A 40 -8.36 -17.04 1.01
C TYR A 40 -6.95 -17.04 0.41
N ALA A 41 -6.36 -15.87 0.14
CA ALA A 41 -5.03 -15.79 -0.45
C ALA A 41 -3.94 -16.39 0.45
N LEU A 42 -4.02 -16.17 1.77
CA LEU A 42 -3.11 -16.82 2.72
C LEU A 42 -3.21 -18.35 2.64
N SER A 43 -4.41 -18.91 2.47
CA SER A 43 -4.59 -20.37 2.30
C SER A 43 -3.94 -20.91 1.01
N ARG A 44 -3.71 -20.04 0.01
CA ARG A 44 -3.01 -20.37 -1.25
C ARG A 44 -1.51 -20.06 -1.21
N GLY A 45 -0.99 -19.59 -0.07
CA GLY A 45 0.44 -19.31 0.11
C GLY A 45 0.95 -18.15 -0.75
N VAL A 46 0.21 -17.04 -0.81
CA VAL A 46 0.73 -15.78 -1.38
C VAL A 46 1.97 -15.30 -0.61
N ALA A 47 2.88 -14.65 -1.32
CA ALA A 47 4.13 -14.13 -0.75
C ALA A 47 3.89 -12.81 0.01
N TYR A 48 2.94 -11.99 -0.46
CA TYR A 48 2.59 -10.72 0.13
C TYR A 48 1.07 -10.54 0.23
N LEU A 49 0.63 -9.83 1.26
CA LEU A 49 -0.66 -9.14 1.28
C LEU A 49 -0.38 -7.63 1.21
N ASN A 50 -1.09 -6.93 0.35
CA ASN A 50 -1.07 -5.48 0.23
C ASN A 50 -2.44 -4.93 0.63
N ASP A 51 -2.48 -4.16 1.72
CA ASP A 51 -3.72 -3.62 2.27
C ASP A 51 -3.65 -2.09 2.34
N ILE A 52 -4.46 -1.44 1.49
CA ILE A 52 -4.58 0.01 1.40
C ILE A 52 -5.11 0.67 2.70
N ARG A 53 -5.70 -0.11 3.62
CA ARG A 53 -6.15 0.35 4.95
C ARG A 53 -5.14 0.02 6.05
N GLY A 54 -4.04 -0.66 5.69
CA GLY A 54 -2.99 -1.07 6.61
C GLY A 54 -3.46 -2.06 7.67
N PHE A 55 -4.31 -3.04 7.33
CA PHE A 55 -4.77 -4.10 8.22
C PHE A 55 -5.42 -3.58 9.51
N PRO A 56 -6.55 -2.83 9.44
CA PRO A 56 -7.23 -2.27 10.62
C PRO A 56 -7.86 -3.31 11.54
N ASP A 57 -8.25 -4.46 11.01
CA ASP A 57 -9.10 -5.43 11.70
C ASP A 57 -8.30 -6.33 12.65
N ALA A 58 -8.22 -5.95 13.92
CA ALA A 58 -7.47 -6.69 14.94
C ALA A 58 -7.91 -8.16 15.11
N ALA A 59 -9.18 -8.46 14.80
CA ALA A 59 -9.70 -9.84 14.79
C ALA A 59 -8.99 -10.74 13.77
N PHE A 60 -8.39 -10.16 12.72
CA PHE A 60 -7.67 -10.89 11.68
C PHE A 60 -6.20 -11.14 12.01
N TYR A 61 -5.63 -10.41 12.99
CA TYR A 61 -4.21 -10.51 13.34
C TYR A 61 -3.74 -11.92 13.71
N PRO A 62 -4.50 -12.75 14.43
CA PRO A 62 -4.08 -14.13 14.71
C PRO A 62 -3.84 -14.95 13.44
N GLN A 63 -4.57 -14.67 12.35
CA GLN A 63 -4.38 -15.34 11.07
C GLN A 63 -3.16 -14.79 10.31
N LEU A 64 -2.95 -13.48 10.34
CA LEU A 64 -1.73 -12.85 9.83
C LEU A 64 -0.48 -13.38 10.54
N ALA A 65 -0.51 -13.51 11.86
CA ALA A 65 0.61 -13.99 12.67
C ALA A 65 0.99 -15.44 12.33
N LYS A 66 0.00 -16.29 12.00
CA LYS A 66 0.21 -17.69 11.59
C LYS A 66 0.76 -17.85 10.17
N SER A 67 0.60 -16.85 9.30
CA SER A 67 1.09 -16.93 7.93
C SER A 67 2.57 -16.53 7.79
N SER A 68 3.18 -16.86 6.65
CA SER A 68 4.53 -16.41 6.30
C SER A 68 4.55 -15.20 5.36
N ALA A 69 3.39 -14.73 4.91
CA ALA A 69 3.30 -13.63 3.94
C ALA A 69 3.87 -12.33 4.52
N LYS A 70 4.59 -11.56 3.71
CA LYS A 70 4.93 -10.18 4.03
C LYS A 70 3.68 -9.30 3.91
N LEU A 71 3.64 -8.22 4.68
CA LEU A 71 2.49 -7.31 4.79
C LEU A 71 2.93 -5.92 4.32
N VAL A 72 2.40 -5.48 3.19
CA VAL A 72 2.51 -4.08 2.75
C VAL A 72 1.43 -3.30 3.49
N VAL A 73 1.88 -2.49 4.44
CA VAL A 73 1.05 -1.68 5.32
C VAL A 73 0.97 -0.29 4.70
N MET A 74 -0.17 0.04 4.09
CA MET A 74 -0.32 1.35 3.46
C MET A 74 -0.95 2.37 4.41
N HIS A 75 -0.41 3.58 4.45
CA HIS A 75 -1.10 4.74 4.99
C HIS A 75 -2.09 5.29 3.95
N SER A 76 -3.30 5.61 4.41
CA SER A 76 -4.32 6.28 3.63
C SER A 76 -5.02 7.26 4.57
N VAL A 77 -5.28 8.48 4.09
CA VAL A 77 -6.16 9.42 4.81
C VAL A 77 -7.63 8.98 4.72
N GLN A 78 -7.92 7.91 4.00
CA GLN A 78 -9.25 7.40 3.68
C GLN A 78 -9.48 5.98 4.20
N ASP A 79 -10.72 5.67 4.57
CA ASP A 79 -11.14 4.35 5.07
C ASP A 79 -11.45 3.33 3.95
N GLY A 80 -10.72 3.38 2.83
CA GLY A 80 -10.96 2.50 1.68
C GLY A 80 -10.40 3.03 0.36
N GLN A 81 -11.25 3.04 -0.68
CA GLN A 81 -10.86 3.51 -2.02
C GLN A 81 -10.56 5.01 -2.03
N ALA A 82 -9.61 5.42 -2.88
CA ALA A 82 -9.23 6.81 -3.03
C ALA A 82 -10.33 7.71 -3.62
N ASP A 83 -10.75 8.70 -2.84
CA ASP A 83 -11.67 9.80 -3.08
C ASP A 83 -10.93 11.15 -3.17
N ARG A 84 -11.68 12.26 -3.30
CA ARG A 84 -11.11 13.62 -3.44
C ARG A 84 -11.07 14.42 -2.14
N ARG A 85 -10.99 13.77 -0.97
CA ARG A 85 -10.90 14.48 0.31
C ARG A 85 -9.61 15.31 0.40
N GLU A 86 -9.65 16.33 1.25
CA GLU A 86 -8.46 17.11 1.56
C GLU A 86 -7.51 16.32 2.47
N ALA A 87 -6.22 16.62 2.32
CA ALA A 87 -5.19 16.13 3.23
C ALA A 87 -5.46 16.68 4.65
N PRO A 88 -5.09 15.95 5.72
CA PRO A 88 -5.17 16.48 7.07
C PRO A 88 -4.30 17.73 7.22
N ALA A 89 -4.72 18.65 8.09
CA ALA A 89 -3.94 19.84 8.39
C ALA A 89 -2.59 19.48 9.05
N GLY A 90 -1.54 20.24 8.74
CA GLY A 90 -0.18 20.00 9.23
C GLY A 90 0.70 19.28 8.21
N ASP A 91 1.86 18.80 8.66
CA ASP A 91 2.80 18.06 7.82
C ASP A 91 2.32 16.62 7.62
N ILE A 92 2.13 16.22 6.36
CA ILE A 92 1.70 14.85 6.01
C ILE A 92 2.67 13.78 6.53
N MET A 93 3.97 14.08 6.61
CA MET A 93 4.96 13.12 7.11
C MET A 93 4.75 12.80 8.59
N ASP A 94 4.31 13.77 9.39
CA ASP A 94 3.98 13.55 10.81
C ASP A 94 2.77 12.62 10.96
N HIS A 95 1.75 12.80 10.12
CA HIS A 95 0.56 11.94 10.10
C HIS A 95 0.91 10.50 9.69
N ILE A 96 1.72 10.35 8.64
CA ILE A 96 2.18 9.04 8.16
C ILE A 96 3.02 8.34 9.24
N ALA A 97 3.94 9.07 9.89
CA ALA A 97 4.78 8.48 10.92
C ALA A 97 3.97 8.07 12.17
N ALA A 98 3.02 8.89 12.61
CA ALA A 98 2.12 8.56 13.72
C ALA A 98 1.25 7.33 13.41
N PHE A 99 0.76 7.21 12.17
CA PHE A 99 0.05 6.03 11.70
C PHE A 99 0.95 4.77 11.78
N PHE A 100 2.18 4.85 11.30
CA PHE A 100 3.09 3.71 11.32
C PHE A 100 3.52 3.32 12.73
N ASP A 101 3.78 4.25 13.64
CA ASP A 101 4.03 3.94 15.06
C ASP A 101 2.91 3.06 15.63
N ALA A 102 1.66 3.51 15.49
CA ALA A 102 0.50 2.81 16.02
C ALA A 102 0.29 1.45 15.33
N ARG A 103 0.41 1.40 14.00
CA ARG A 103 0.13 0.18 13.23
C ARG A 103 1.18 -0.89 13.44
N ILE A 104 2.46 -0.51 13.43
CA ILE A 104 3.57 -1.42 13.69
C ILE A 104 3.44 -1.98 15.11
N ALA A 105 3.15 -1.14 16.12
CA ALA A 105 2.93 -1.61 17.49
C ALA A 105 1.78 -2.62 17.57
N ALA A 106 0.65 -2.36 16.92
CA ALA A 106 -0.49 -3.26 16.92
C ALA A 106 -0.19 -4.61 16.25
N LEU A 107 0.44 -4.61 15.07
CA LEU A 107 0.77 -5.83 14.33
C LEU A 107 1.83 -6.67 15.06
N THR A 108 2.88 -6.03 15.54
CA THR A 108 3.97 -6.71 16.29
C THR A 108 3.49 -7.22 17.64
N GLY A 109 2.63 -6.47 18.35
CA GLY A 109 1.99 -6.90 19.59
C GLY A 109 1.11 -8.15 19.43
N ALA A 110 0.59 -8.39 18.22
CA ALA A 110 -0.15 -9.60 17.87
C ALA A 110 0.75 -10.77 17.41
N GLY A 111 2.08 -10.62 17.48
CA GLY A 111 3.05 -11.66 17.14
C GLY A 111 3.51 -11.68 15.68
N ILE A 112 3.15 -10.68 14.87
CA ILE A 112 3.67 -10.55 13.50
C ILE A 112 5.11 -10.03 13.57
N LYS A 113 6.05 -10.78 13.00
CA LYS A 113 7.47 -10.39 13.01
C LYS A 113 7.68 -9.08 12.25
N ARG A 114 8.45 -8.16 12.82
CA ARG A 114 8.75 -6.85 12.23
C ARG A 114 9.31 -6.95 10.80
N ASN A 115 10.19 -7.91 10.53
CA ASN A 115 10.78 -8.14 9.20
C ASN A 115 9.79 -8.63 8.13
N ARG A 116 8.52 -8.87 8.48
CA ARG A 116 7.44 -9.13 7.52
C ARG A 116 6.76 -7.85 7.05
N LEU A 117 6.98 -6.72 7.70
CA LEU A 117 6.30 -5.47 7.37
C LEU A 117 7.06 -4.72 6.28
N VAL A 118 6.31 -4.13 5.35
CA VAL A 118 6.76 -3.17 4.33
C VAL A 118 5.88 -1.95 4.47
N LEU A 119 6.47 -0.76 4.49
CA LEU A 119 5.76 0.50 4.66
C LEU A 119 5.40 1.08 3.29
N ASP A 120 4.14 1.38 3.04
CA ASP A 120 3.73 2.20 1.90
C ASP A 120 3.12 3.50 2.44
N PRO A 121 3.77 4.67 2.29
CA PRO A 121 3.25 5.91 2.83
C PRO A 121 1.97 6.40 2.17
N GLY A 122 1.50 5.72 1.11
CA GLY A 122 0.41 6.18 0.26
C GLY A 122 0.89 7.23 -0.73
N MET A 123 0.18 7.38 -1.86
CA MET A 123 0.47 8.40 -2.87
C MET A 123 -0.81 8.77 -3.63
N GLY A 124 -0.85 9.97 -4.19
CA GLY A 124 -1.98 10.49 -4.95
C GLY A 124 -3.19 10.74 -4.05
N PHE A 125 -4.38 10.39 -4.54
CA PHE A 125 -5.62 10.64 -3.83
C PHE A 125 -5.70 9.98 -2.44
N PHE A 126 -4.97 8.90 -2.19
CA PHE A 126 -4.87 8.30 -0.85
C PHE A 126 -4.31 9.25 0.22
N LEU A 127 -3.64 10.34 -0.18
CA LEU A 127 -3.11 11.38 0.71
C LEU A 127 -3.86 12.71 0.59
N GLY A 128 -4.77 12.83 -0.38
CA GLY A 128 -5.52 14.04 -0.67
C GLY A 128 -5.45 14.47 -2.13
N ALA A 129 -6.26 15.47 -2.50
CA ALA A 129 -6.34 15.96 -3.88
C ALA A 129 -5.15 16.84 -4.31
N ALA A 130 -4.46 17.46 -3.36
CA ALA A 130 -3.34 18.37 -3.61
C ALA A 130 -2.09 17.59 -4.08
N PRO A 131 -1.53 17.87 -5.28
CA PRO A 131 -0.34 17.18 -5.76
C PRO A 131 0.89 17.41 -4.86
N GLU A 132 0.95 18.56 -4.19
CA GLU A 132 2.02 18.96 -3.27
C GLU A 132 2.19 17.95 -2.13
N THR A 133 1.08 17.36 -1.63
CA THR A 133 1.12 16.35 -0.58
C THR A 133 1.89 15.11 -1.02
N SER A 134 1.62 14.61 -2.24
CA SER A 134 2.34 13.46 -2.80
C SER A 134 3.79 13.81 -3.13
N LEU A 135 4.07 15.02 -3.60
CA LEU A 135 5.43 15.48 -3.87
C LEU A 135 6.25 15.58 -2.59
N SER A 136 5.65 16.05 -1.48
CA SER A 136 6.29 16.08 -0.16
C SER A 136 6.69 14.67 0.29
N VAL A 137 5.78 13.69 0.17
CA VAL A 137 6.08 12.28 0.49
C VAL A 137 7.18 11.72 -0.41
N LEU A 138 7.12 11.93 -1.73
CA LEU A 138 8.17 11.47 -2.65
C LEU A 138 9.54 12.07 -2.33
N ALA A 139 9.59 13.29 -1.82
CA ALA A 139 10.83 13.97 -1.47
C ALA A 139 11.41 13.56 -0.10
N ARG A 140 10.60 12.94 0.78
CA ARG A 140 10.90 12.76 2.21
C ARG A 140 10.63 11.36 2.75
N PHE A 141 10.26 10.39 1.92
CA PHE A 141 9.91 9.04 2.39
C PHE A 141 11.09 8.31 3.06
N ASP A 142 12.33 8.73 2.80
CA ASP A 142 13.53 8.21 3.44
C ASP A 142 13.54 8.47 4.95
N GLU A 143 12.84 9.51 5.44
CA GLU A 143 12.58 9.76 6.86
C GLU A 143 11.91 8.53 7.52
N LEU A 144 11.01 7.84 6.81
CA LEU A 144 10.35 6.64 7.32
C LEU A 144 11.32 5.47 7.43
N ARG A 145 12.21 5.31 6.45
CA ARG A 145 13.25 4.28 6.47
C ARG A 145 14.20 4.48 7.64
N LEU A 146 14.66 5.72 7.85
CA LEU A 146 15.53 6.09 8.96
C LEU A 146 14.87 5.88 10.33
N ARG A 147 13.58 6.22 10.45
CA ARG A 147 12.84 6.09 11.71
C ARG A 147 12.48 4.65 12.05
N PHE A 148 12.02 3.88 11.07
CA PHE A 148 11.43 2.56 11.31
C PHE A 148 12.36 1.39 10.97
N ASP A 149 13.44 1.60 10.24
CA ASP A 149 14.34 0.52 9.77
C ASP A 149 13.55 -0.64 9.14
N LEU A 150 12.64 -0.27 8.23
CA LEU A 150 11.76 -1.18 7.50
C LEU A 150 11.78 -0.83 6.01
N PRO A 151 11.55 -1.81 5.12
CA PRO A 151 11.47 -1.56 3.69
C PRO A 151 10.34 -0.59 3.36
N VAL A 152 10.56 0.29 2.38
CA VAL A 152 9.56 1.27 1.93
C VAL A 152 9.20 1.03 0.46
N LEU A 153 7.91 0.77 0.21
CA LEU A 153 7.33 0.65 -1.12
C LEU A 153 6.69 1.97 -1.53
N LEU A 154 6.92 2.41 -2.77
CA LEU A 154 6.26 3.57 -3.37
C LEU A 154 5.58 3.21 -4.69
N SER A 155 4.28 3.46 -4.77
CA SER A 155 3.51 3.34 -6.02
C SER A 155 3.20 4.72 -6.60
N VAL A 156 3.95 5.13 -7.62
CA VAL A 156 3.81 6.45 -8.29
C VAL A 156 3.17 6.36 -9.68
N SER A 157 3.00 5.15 -10.21
CA SER A 157 2.68 4.91 -11.61
C SER A 157 1.37 5.58 -12.04
N ARG A 158 1.48 6.52 -13.00
CA ARG A 158 0.36 7.26 -13.62
C ARG A 158 -0.59 7.95 -12.64
N LYS A 159 -0.14 8.20 -11.40
CA LYS A 159 -0.99 8.76 -10.34
C LYS A 159 -1.41 10.21 -10.61
N SER A 160 -2.47 10.62 -9.94
CA SER A 160 -3.13 11.93 -10.13
C SER A 160 -2.19 13.11 -9.96
N PHE A 161 -1.26 13.07 -9.00
CA PHE A 161 -0.35 14.19 -8.75
C PHE A 161 0.59 14.46 -9.94
N LEU A 162 1.07 13.41 -10.64
CA LEU A 162 1.89 13.55 -11.84
C LEU A 162 1.08 14.11 -13.02
N ARG A 163 -0.18 13.71 -13.12
CA ARG A 163 -1.10 14.23 -14.13
C ARG A 163 -1.41 15.71 -13.89
N ALA A 164 -1.62 16.11 -12.64
CA ALA A 164 -1.81 17.49 -12.25
C ALA A 164 -0.57 18.35 -12.57
N LEU A 165 0.63 17.84 -12.25
CA LEU A 165 1.90 18.53 -12.52
C LEU A 165 2.15 18.73 -14.03
N THR A 166 1.80 17.74 -14.85
CA THR A 166 2.10 17.75 -16.28
C THR A 166 0.96 18.26 -17.17
N GLY A 167 -0.25 18.37 -16.63
CA GLY A 167 -1.47 18.64 -17.42
C GLY A 167 -1.86 17.49 -18.36
N ARG A 168 -1.36 16.27 -18.15
CA ARG A 168 -1.53 15.13 -19.08
C ARG A 168 -2.55 14.09 -18.64
N GLY A 169 -3.08 13.37 -19.62
CA GLY A 169 -3.93 12.20 -19.40
C GLY A 169 -3.16 10.97 -18.92
N PRO A 170 -3.84 9.92 -18.41
CA PRO A 170 -3.21 8.69 -17.95
C PRO A 170 -2.35 7.96 -18.99
N GLY A 171 -2.66 8.12 -20.28
CA GLY A 171 -1.89 7.53 -21.39
C GLY A 171 -0.55 8.24 -21.67
N ASP A 172 -0.43 9.51 -21.30
CA ASP A 172 0.67 10.39 -21.75
C ASP A 172 1.62 10.83 -20.62
N VAL A 173 1.42 10.29 -19.41
CA VAL A 173 2.17 10.64 -18.19
C VAL A 173 3.38 9.71 -17.94
N GLY A 174 3.74 8.87 -18.92
CA GLY A 174 4.80 7.87 -18.78
C GLY A 174 6.16 8.46 -18.38
N ALA A 175 6.58 9.57 -19.00
CA ALA A 175 7.86 10.22 -18.67
C ALA A 175 7.90 10.74 -17.22
N ALA A 176 6.79 11.29 -16.72
CA ALA A 176 6.70 11.75 -15.34
C ALA A 176 6.63 10.59 -14.34
N THR A 177 6.00 9.47 -14.73
CA THR A 177 6.05 8.23 -13.96
C THR A 177 7.48 7.74 -13.81
N LEU A 178 8.21 7.61 -14.92
CA LEU A 178 9.60 7.18 -14.90
C LEU A 178 10.49 8.11 -14.06
N ALA A 179 10.31 9.43 -14.18
CA ALA A 179 11.05 10.39 -13.36
C ALA A 179 10.80 10.19 -11.85
N ALA A 180 9.54 9.95 -11.46
CA ALA A 180 9.19 9.68 -10.07
C ALA A 180 9.71 8.32 -9.58
N GLU A 181 9.68 7.28 -10.42
CA GLU A 181 10.25 5.96 -10.11
C GLU A 181 11.76 6.04 -9.91
N LEU A 182 12.47 6.79 -10.77
CA LEU A 182 13.92 7.02 -10.63
C LEU A 182 14.25 7.83 -9.38
N ALA A 183 13.45 8.84 -9.04
CA ALA A 183 13.62 9.61 -7.81
C ALA A 183 13.41 8.74 -6.56
N ALA A 184 12.36 7.90 -6.56
CA ALA A 184 12.09 6.94 -5.48
C ALA A 184 13.22 5.92 -5.34
N ALA A 185 13.70 5.35 -6.45
CA ALA A 185 14.84 4.42 -6.43
C ALA A 185 16.12 5.08 -5.91
N ALA A 186 16.41 6.31 -6.34
CA ALA A 186 17.57 7.08 -5.86
C ALA A 186 17.48 7.45 -4.37
N GLY A 187 16.27 7.68 -3.86
CA GLY A 187 16.01 7.90 -2.43
C GLY A 187 16.01 6.62 -1.57
N GLY A 188 16.15 5.44 -2.19
CA GLY A 188 16.27 4.16 -1.49
C GLY A 188 14.94 3.48 -1.17
N ALA A 189 13.92 3.62 -2.03
CA ALA A 189 12.77 2.73 -2.02
C ALA A 189 13.18 1.27 -2.36
N ASP A 190 12.48 0.29 -1.79
CA ASP A 190 12.80 -1.15 -1.85
C ASP A 190 11.96 -1.94 -2.86
#